data_AF-A0A4R2BLF3-F1
#
_entry.id   AF-A0A4R2BLF3-F1
#
_cell.length_a   1.000
_cell.length_b   1.000
_cell.length_c   1.000
_cell.angle_alpha   90.00
_cell.angle_beta   90.00
_cell.angle_gamma   90.00
#
_symmetry.space_group_name_H-M   'P 1'
#
loop_
_entity.id
_entity.type
_entity.pdbx_description
1 polymer ?
#
loop_
_entity_poly.entity_id
_entity_poly.type
_entity_poly.pdbx_seq_one_letter_code
_entity_poly.pdbx_strand_id
1 'polypeptide(L)'
;MFFHHVPYTHELKSGVTVIQHIYNTHFEGAEQAEELKKSWEKLEGKIDEDRYVSVLGRLEAQAEHSKEWRDIINTYFYRKSGIGDQLNRTIY
;
A
#
# COMPACT_ATOMS: atom_id res chain seq x y z
N MET A 1 16.71 3.68 -0.92
CA MET A 1 17.00 4.53 0.27
C MET A 1 18.02 3.90 1.23
N PHE A 2 18.56 2.68 0.98
CA PHE A 2 19.43 2.01 1.95
C PHE A 2 20.83 2.64 2.10
N PHE A 3 21.44 3.11 1.00
CA PHE A 3 22.84 3.56 0.99
C PHE A 3 23.05 5.06 0.82
N HIS A 4 22.01 5.80 0.42
CA HIS A 4 22.14 7.20 0.02
C HIS A 4 21.07 8.05 0.67
N HIS A 5 21.49 9.20 1.19
CA HIS A 5 20.60 10.28 1.58
C HIS A 5 20.43 11.21 0.37
N VAL A 6 19.19 11.34 -0.10
CA VAL A 6 18.83 12.13 -1.30
C VAL A 6 17.61 13.00 -0.99
N PRO A 7 17.45 14.15 -1.67
CA PRO A 7 16.26 14.97 -1.49
C PRO A 7 14.99 14.23 -1.97
N TYR A 8 13.84 14.59 -1.42
CA TYR A 8 12.54 14.03 -1.79
C TYR A 8 12.22 14.14 -3.28
N THR A 9 12.74 15.18 -3.94
CA THR A 9 12.57 15.46 -5.37
C THR A 9 13.54 14.70 -6.27
N HIS A 10 14.44 13.88 -5.71
CA HIS A 10 15.34 13.06 -6.53
C HIS A 10 14.56 12.07 -7.38
N GLU A 11 14.82 12.06 -8.69
CA GLU A 11 14.17 11.16 -9.65
C GLU A 11 14.82 9.77 -9.62
N LEU A 12 13.99 8.74 -9.41
CA LEU A 12 14.41 7.35 -9.48
C LEU A 12 14.53 6.89 -10.94
N LYS A 13 15.16 5.74 -11.18
CA LYS A 13 15.22 5.12 -12.52
C LYS A 13 13.83 4.84 -13.12
N SER A 14 12.80 4.75 -12.29
CA SER A 14 11.41 4.60 -12.71
C SER A 14 10.79 5.89 -13.27
N GLY A 15 11.51 7.03 -13.26
CA GLY A 15 11.02 8.33 -13.74
C GLY A 15 10.14 9.08 -12.75
N VAL A 16 9.94 8.57 -11.54
CA VAL A 16 9.21 9.25 -10.46
C VAL A 16 10.14 9.67 -9.34
N THR A 17 9.79 10.75 -8.64
CA THR A 17 10.56 11.22 -7.50
C THR A 17 10.49 10.22 -6.34
N VAL A 18 11.47 10.28 -5.42
CA VAL A 18 11.47 9.47 -4.20
C VAL A 18 10.16 9.62 -3.42
N ILE A 19 9.67 10.86 -3.24
CA ILE A 19 8.43 11.11 -2.51
C ILE A 19 7.21 10.53 -3.24
N GLN A 20 7.16 10.67 -4.56
CA GLN A 20 6.05 10.11 -5.34
C GLN A 20 6.07 8.58 -5.34
N HIS A 21 7.26 7.97 -5.36
CA HIS A 21 7.40 6.53 -5.25
C HIS A 21 6.90 5.99 -3.91
N ILE A 22 7.18 6.71 -2.81
CA ILE A 22 6.62 6.39 -1.49
C ILE A 22 5.10 6.38 -1.57
N TYR A 23 4.47 7.47 -2.06
CA TYR A 23 3.01 7.51 -2.17
C TYR A 23 2.46 6.38 -3.03
N ASN A 24 2.99 6.20 -4.25
CA ASN A 24 2.54 5.18 -5.18
C ASN A 24 2.55 3.78 -4.58
N THR A 25 3.69 3.35 -4.03
CA THR A 25 3.84 1.98 -3.50
C THR A 25 2.94 1.71 -2.30
N HIS A 26 2.64 2.72 -1.49
CA HIS A 26 1.73 2.56 -0.35
C HIS A 26 0.26 2.50 -0.77
N PHE A 27 -0.15 3.30 -1.76
CA PHE A 27 -1.49 3.16 -2.35
C PHE A 27 -1.65 1.81 -3.07
N GLU A 28 -0.70 1.47 -3.96
CA GLU A 28 -0.71 0.22 -4.73
C GLU A 28 -0.66 -1.00 -3.81
N GLY A 29 0.14 -0.97 -2.74
CA GLY A 29 0.23 -2.07 -1.78
C GLY A 29 -1.09 -2.32 -1.05
N ALA A 30 -1.83 -1.26 -0.68
CA ALA A 30 -3.15 -1.40 -0.06
C ALA A 30 -4.18 -1.98 -1.04
N GLU A 31 -4.15 -1.56 -2.32
CA GLU A 31 -5.00 -2.12 -3.37
C GLU A 31 -4.68 -3.60 -3.63
N GLN A 32 -3.40 -3.96 -3.69
CA GLN A 32 -2.96 -5.35 -3.87
C GLN A 32 -3.41 -6.26 -2.72
N ALA A 33 -3.38 -5.78 -1.47
CA ALA A 33 -3.88 -6.54 -0.33
C ALA A 33 -5.39 -6.81 -0.42
N GLU A 34 -6.17 -5.82 -0.85
CA GLU A 34 -7.60 -5.98 -1.10
C GLU A 34 -7.87 -6.96 -2.25
N GLU A 35 -7.10 -6.90 -3.34
CA GLU A 35 -7.24 -7.83 -4.46
C GLU A 35 -6.84 -9.28 -4.11
N LEU A 36 -5.90 -9.47 -3.18
CA LEU A 36 -5.58 -10.80 -2.63
C LEU A 36 -6.78 -11.39 -1.87
N LYS A 37 -7.44 -10.57 -1.03
CA LYS A 37 -8.67 -10.95 -0.33
C LYS A 37 -9.76 -11.36 -1.34
N LYS A 38 -10.06 -10.50 -2.32
CA LYS A 38 -11.06 -10.79 -3.37
C LYS A 38 -10.73 -12.02 -4.20
N SER A 39 -9.44 -12.27 -4.46
CA SER A 39 -9.01 -13.46 -5.19
C SER A 39 -9.21 -14.72 -4.37
N TRP A 40 -9.02 -14.66 -3.05
CA TRP A 40 -9.30 -15.77 -2.13
C TRP A 40 -10.80 -16.05 -2.02
N GLU A 41 -11.64 -15.02 -1.91
CA GLU A 41 -13.12 -15.16 -1.87
C GLU A 41 -13.67 -15.96 -3.06
N LYS A 42 -13.07 -15.81 -4.25
CA LYS A 42 -13.46 -16.57 -5.47
C LYS A 42 -13.18 -18.08 -5.39
N LEU A 43 -12.46 -18.53 -4.35
CA LEU A 43 -12.15 -19.94 -4.11
C LEU A 43 -13.12 -20.61 -3.13
N GLU A 44 -14.15 -19.90 -2.66
CA GLU A 44 -15.20 -20.46 -1.82
C GLU A 44 -15.81 -21.72 -2.46
N GLY A 45 -15.99 -22.77 -1.65
CA GLY A 45 -16.49 -24.07 -2.10
C GLY A 45 -15.48 -24.92 -2.90
N LYS A 46 -14.28 -24.40 -3.21
CA LYS A 46 -13.18 -25.16 -3.86
C LYS A 46 -12.07 -25.56 -2.89
N ILE A 47 -12.12 -25.06 -1.67
CA ILE A 47 -11.22 -25.33 -0.55
C ILE A 47 -12.10 -25.80 0.63
N ASP A 48 -11.58 -26.67 1.50
CA ASP A 48 -12.31 -26.98 2.75
C ASP A 48 -12.53 -25.72 3.59
N GLU A 49 -13.62 -25.75 4.34
CA GLU A 49 -14.15 -24.61 5.07
C GLU A 49 -13.17 -24.08 6.11
N ASP A 50 -12.52 -24.96 6.88
CA ASP A 50 -11.60 -24.57 7.95
C ASP A 50 -10.41 -23.74 7.42
N ARG A 51 -9.77 -24.21 6.34
CA ARG A 51 -8.67 -23.47 5.71
C ARG A 51 -9.17 -22.21 5.02
N TYR A 52 -10.31 -22.28 4.34
CA TYR A 52 -10.90 -21.13 3.66
C TYR A 52 -11.14 -19.98 4.65
N VAL A 53 -11.86 -20.24 5.74
CA VAL A 53 -12.19 -19.26 6.78
C VAL A 53 -10.94 -18.75 7.48
N SER A 54 -10.00 -19.63 7.84
CA SER A 54 -8.77 -19.21 8.54
C SER A 54 -7.91 -18.26 7.69
N VAL A 55 -7.83 -18.48 6.38
CA VAL A 55 -7.03 -17.62 5.50
C VAL A 55 -7.78 -16.33 5.19
N LEU A 56 -9.10 -16.40 4.95
CA LEU A 56 -9.92 -15.23 4.69
C LEU A 56 -9.81 -14.20 5.83
N GLY A 57 -9.95 -14.64 7.08
CA GLY A 57 -9.82 -13.74 8.23
C GLY A 57 -8.46 -13.06 8.36
N ARG A 58 -7.37 -13.72 7.91
CA ARG A 58 -6.04 -13.09 7.86
C ARG A 58 -5.91 -12.08 6.73
N LEU A 59 -6.49 -12.37 5.57
CA LEU A 59 -6.48 -11.47 4.41
C LEU A 59 -7.34 -10.22 4.67
N GLU A 60 -8.47 -10.36 5.37
CA GLU A 60 -9.29 -9.23 5.84
C GLU A 60 -8.47 -8.32 6.77
N ALA A 61 -7.84 -8.88 7.80
CA ALA A 61 -6.98 -8.12 8.70
C ALA A 61 -5.80 -7.47 7.96
N GLN A 62 -5.19 -8.17 7.00
CA GLN A 62 -4.11 -7.64 6.19
C GLN A 62 -4.57 -6.47 5.31
N ALA A 63 -5.75 -6.56 4.68
CA ALA A 63 -6.29 -5.49 3.84
C ALA A 63 -6.58 -4.23 4.67
N GLU A 64 -7.16 -4.38 5.87
CA GLU A 64 -7.39 -3.26 6.78
C GLU A 64 -6.07 -2.63 7.29
N HIS A 65 -5.13 -3.44 7.80
CA HIS A 65 -3.84 -2.92 8.25
C HIS A 65 -3.04 -2.26 7.11
N SER A 66 -3.16 -2.75 5.88
CA SER A 66 -2.48 -2.13 4.73
C SER A 66 -2.99 -0.72 4.45
N LYS A 67 -4.29 -0.43 4.68
CA LYS A 67 -4.84 0.92 4.59
C LYS A 67 -4.25 1.83 5.66
N GLU A 68 -4.12 1.34 6.89
CA GLU A 68 -3.52 2.09 7.99
C GLU A 68 -2.05 2.42 7.71
N TRP A 69 -1.26 1.43 7.26
CA TRP A 69 0.13 1.64 6.86
C TRP A 69 0.25 2.68 5.75
N ARG A 70 -0.61 2.60 4.73
CA ARG A 70 -0.66 3.58 3.65
C ARG A 70 -0.89 4.98 4.21
N ASP A 71 -1.91 5.15 5.03
CA ASP A 71 -2.32 6.46 5.52
C ASP A 71 -1.26 7.06 6.44
N ILE A 72 -0.75 6.29 7.40
CA ILE A 72 0.28 6.75 8.34
C ILE A 72 1.55 7.19 7.59
N ILE A 73 2.05 6.37 6.68
CA ILE A 73 3.30 6.69 5.97
C ILE A 73 3.11 7.88 5.03
N ASN A 74 2.03 7.90 4.25
CA ASN A 74 1.76 8.99 3.32
C ASN A 74 1.57 10.32 4.06
N THR A 75 0.78 10.33 5.14
CA THR A 75 0.59 11.51 5.99
C THR A 75 1.90 11.98 6.61
N TYR A 76 2.72 11.07 7.13
CA TYR A 76 4.01 11.44 7.73
C TYR A 76 4.92 12.12 6.70
N PHE A 77 5.08 11.52 5.52
CA PHE A 77 5.95 12.07 4.48
C PHE A 77 5.37 13.33 3.82
N TYR A 78 4.05 13.46 3.73
CA TYR A 78 3.40 14.70 3.30
C TYR A 78 3.70 15.84 4.28
N ARG A 79 3.46 15.63 5.58
CA ARG A 79 3.75 16.63 6.63
C ARG A 79 5.22 17.02 6.68
N LYS A 80 6.12 16.09 6.39
CA LYS A 80 7.57 16.33 6.41
C LYS A 80 8.11 16.98 5.13
N SER A 81 7.57 16.62 3.97
CA SER A 81 8.07 17.10 2.68
C SER A 81 7.35 18.34 2.15
N GLY A 82 6.07 18.53 2.50
CA GLY A 82 5.20 19.56 1.92
C GLY A 82 4.82 19.31 0.46
N ILE A 83 5.15 18.13 -0.10
CA ILE A 83 4.93 17.80 -1.52
C ILE A 83 3.67 16.94 -1.63
N GLY A 84 2.67 17.41 -2.37
CA GLY A 84 1.43 16.68 -2.64
C GLY A 84 1.60 15.47 -3.57
N ASP A 85 0.65 14.55 -3.51
CA ASP A 85 0.57 13.40 -4.42
C ASP A 85 0.25 13.85 -5.85
N GLN A 86 1.03 13.41 -6.83
CA GLN A 86 0.81 13.78 -8.24
C GLN A 86 -0.55 13.30 -8.78
N LEU A 87 -1.09 12.21 -8.24
CA LEU A 87 -2.39 11.66 -8.63
C LEU A 87 -3.55 12.25 -7.82
N ASN A 88 -3.28 13.19 -6.91
CA ASN A 88 -4.27 13.83 -6.03
C ASN A 88 -5.15 12.84 -5.24
N ARG A 89 -4.58 11.71 -4.84
CA ARG A 89 -5.26 10.77 -3.93
C ARG A 89 -5.29 11.33 -2.51
N THR A 90 -6.21 10.84 -1.69
CA THR A 90 -6.39 11.31 -0.31
C THR A 90 -5.19 10.98 0.57
N ILE A 91 -4.58 12.02 1.14
CA ILE A 91 -3.59 11.94 2.22
C ILE A 91 -4.11 12.78 3.39
N TYR A 92 -4.11 12.22 4.60
CA TYR A 92 -4.67 12.84 5.82
C TYR A 92 -3.63 13.65 6.63
#